data_AF-A0A365PGN4-F1
#
_entry.id   AF-A0A365PGN4-F1
#
_cell.length_a   1.000
_cell.length_b   1.000
_cell.length_c   1.000
_cell.angle_alpha   90.00
_cell.angle_beta   90.00
_cell.angle_gamma   90.00
#
_symmetry.space_group_name_H-M   'P 1'
#
loop_
_entity.id
_entity.type
_entity.pdbx_description
1 polymer ?
#
loop_
_entity_poly.entity_id
_entity_poly.type
_entity_poly.pdbx_seq_one_letter_code
_entity_poly.pdbx_strand_id
1 'polypeptide(L)'
;MPRLLIVVFILIAVFWLNYQSREHPQLKFNALSDRVLHPFDTRLRYRIGDVDPRFKLSIEQVRQISEQAAMIWNDGTGQQYIVYDPNAQLTIHLIYDERQFESEQQRAHLNQLKMNQQEWINKKQELDQMEQQLAFNKQSLDLKKQELNQQIDNYNHQVLLAKQNATDHDRQYFQQQQYELQQLVQKLRLEIDNFNQNIVELNRKIDSLNSLDQQLDSSVKLYRQRFQPRLFHKGLFNGKQILIYEFQSENDLRLTLAHEFGHALGLAHHNDPQALMYPLMQDQDLNDFRLKPADLELLQSVQ
;
A
#
# COMPACT_ATOMS: atom_id res chain seq x y z
N MET A 1 -48.31 50.11 21.44
CA MET A 1 -47.98 49.00 22.37
C MET A 1 -47.47 47.74 21.66
N PRO A 2 -48.20 47.07 20.74
CA PRO A 2 -47.73 45.80 20.16
C PRO A 2 -46.46 45.93 19.30
N ARG A 3 -46.32 47.03 18.55
CA ARG A 3 -45.11 47.30 17.75
C ARG A 3 -43.86 47.49 18.60
N LEU A 4 -43.98 48.10 19.78
CA LEU A 4 -42.85 48.33 20.69
C LEU A 4 -42.36 47.00 21.28
N LEU A 5 -43.28 46.12 21.68
CA LEU A 5 -42.95 44.79 22.20
C LEU A 5 -42.24 43.91 21.16
N ILE A 6 -42.67 43.98 19.89
CA ILE A 6 -42.00 43.28 18.79
C ILE A 6 -40.56 43.77 18.61
N VAL A 7 -40.32 45.09 18.62
CA VAL A 7 -38.97 45.64 18.49
C VAL A 7 -38.07 45.22 19.67
N VAL A 8 -38.59 45.25 20.90
CA VAL A 8 -37.84 44.81 22.08
C VAL A 8 -37.49 43.32 21.98
N PHE A 9 -38.43 42.47 21.56
CA PHE A 9 -38.18 41.04 21.36
C PHE A 9 -37.10 40.78 20.31
N ILE A 10 -37.14 41.51 19.19
CA ILE A 10 -36.11 41.42 18.14
C ILE A 10 -34.74 41.82 18.70
N LEU A 11 -34.65 42.93 19.45
CA LEU A 11 -33.38 43.37 20.03
C LEU A 11 -32.80 42.35 21.02
N ILE A 12 -33.64 41.74 21.86
CA ILE A 12 -33.22 40.67 22.78
C ILE A 12 -32.72 39.45 21.98
N ALA A 13 -33.44 39.05 20.93
CA ALA A 13 -33.03 37.93 20.08
C ALA A 13 -31.70 38.21 19.36
N VAL A 14 -31.50 39.43 18.83
CA VAL A 14 -30.23 39.82 18.20
C VAL A 14 -29.09 39.86 19.23
N PHE A 15 -29.33 40.41 20.42
CA PHE A 15 -28.33 40.43 21.50
C PHE A 15 -27.95 39.01 21.92
N TRP A 16 -28.94 38.13 22.11
CA TRP A 16 -28.74 36.72 22.45
C TRP A 16 -27.93 35.98 21.37
N LEU A 17 -28.28 36.13 20.09
CA LEU A 17 -27.54 35.51 18.99
C LEU A 17 -26.09 36.01 18.91
N ASN A 18 -25.85 37.29 19.20
CA ASN A 18 -24.49 37.85 19.27
C ASN A 18 -23.69 37.29 20.45
N TYR A 19 -24.30 37.20 21.63
CA TYR A 19 -23.67 36.58 22.80
C TYR A 19 -23.31 35.12 22.53
N GLN A 20 -24.28 34.35 22.03
CA GLN A 20 -24.09 32.93 21.68
C GLN A 20 -22.95 32.73 20.66
N SER A 21 -22.83 33.60 19.65
CA SER A 21 -21.76 33.55 18.66
C SER A 21 -20.39 34.01 19.17
N ARG A 22 -20.34 34.77 20.28
CA ARG A 22 -19.07 35.15 20.93
C ARG A 22 -18.55 34.04 21.81
N GLU A 23 -19.41 33.44 22.63
CA GLU A 23 -19.03 32.33 23.52
C GLU A 23 -18.77 31.03 22.73
N HIS A 24 -19.51 30.80 21.65
CA HIS A 24 -19.38 29.60 20.82
C HIS A 24 -19.25 29.97 19.33
N PRO A 25 -18.03 30.33 18.87
CA PRO A 25 -17.78 30.79 17.50
C PRO A 25 -18.24 29.81 16.42
N GLN A 26 -18.24 28.51 16.70
CA GLN A 26 -18.69 27.44 15.81
C GLN A 26 -20.18 27.56 15.41
N LEU A 27 -21.01 28.22 16.21
CA LEU A 27 -22.44 28.34 15.93
C LEU A 27 -22.77 29.24 14.73
N LYS A 28 -21.79 29.99 14.22
CA LYS A 28 -21.96 30.71 12.94
C LYS A 28 -22.22 29.77 11.76
N PHE A 29 -21.89 28.49 11.90
CA PHE A 29 -22.12 27.46 10.88
C PHE A 29 -23.51 26.82 10.93
N ASN A 30 -24.27 27.04 12.01
CA ASN A 30 -25.60 26.48 12.17
C ASN A 30 -26.63 27.36 11.44
N ALA A 31 -27.71 26.76 10.94
CA ALA A 31 -28.81 27.53 10.35
C ALA A 31 -29.41 28.48 11.40
N LEU A 32 -29.80 29.70 11.00
CA LEU A 32 -30.41 30.68 11.93
C LEU A 32 -31.69 30.14 12.55
N SER A 33 -32.49 29.38 11.78
CA SER A 33 -33.69 28.69 12.27
C SER A 33 -33.36 27.75 13.43
N ASP A 34 -32.29 26.98 13.28
CA ASP A 34 -31.88 25.96 14.25
C ASP A 34 -31.36 26.59 15.53
N ARG A 35 -30.61 27.68 15.43
CA ARG A 35 -30.13 28.44 16.60
C ARG A 35 -31.28 29.06 17.40
N VAL A 36 -32.37 29.42 16.73
CA VAL A 36 -33.57 29.97 17.39
C VAL A 36 -34.40 28.85 18.03
N LEU A 37 -34.56 27.70 17.36
CA LEU A 37 -35.34 26.57 17.87
C LEU A 37 -34.61 25.77 18.96
N HIS A 38 -33.27 25.73 18.92
CA HIS A 38 -32.42 25.00 19.85
C HIS A 38 -31.36 25.93 20.46
N PRO A 39 -31.76 26.89 21.31
CA PRO A 39 -30.88 27.97 21.76
C PRO A 39 -29.72 27.52 22.65
N PHE A 40 -29.79 26.31 23.23
CA PHE A 40 -28.75 25.72 24.06
C PHE A 40 -27.91 24.66 23.34
N ASP A 41 -28.20 24.39 22.06
CA ASP A 41 -27.39 23.47 21.27
C ASP A 41 -26.13 24.17 20.76
N THR A 42 -24.99 23.81 21.35
CA THR A 42 -23.67 24.39 21.05
C THR A 42 -22.86 23.58 20.03
N ARG A 43 -23.45 22.50 19.49
CA ARG A 43 -22.76 21.55 18.61
C ARG A 43 -22.49 22.14 17.24
N LEU A 44 -21.34 21.80 16.68
CA LEU A 44 -20.98 22.11 15.31
C LEU A 44 -21.81 21.26 14.35
N ARG A 45 -22.49 21.91 13.40
CA ARG A 45 -23.27 21.22 12.36
C ARG A 45 -22.60 21.33 11.01
N TYR A 46 -22.65 20.25 10.23
CA TYR A 46 -22.08 20.20 8.89
C TYR A 46 -22.97 19.44 7.91
N ARG A 47 -22.78 19.71 6.62
CA ARG A 47 -23.39 18.94 5.52
C ARG A 47 -22.36 18.55 4.47
N ILE A 48 -22.71 17.56 3.66
CA ILE A 48 -21.94 17.21 2.47
C ILE A 48 -22.43 18.07 1.30
N GLY A 49 -21.50 18.72 0.62
CA GLY A 49 -21.72 19.45 -0.62
C GLY A 49 -21.37 18.61 -1.83
N ASP A 50 -20.75 19.24 -2.82
CA ASP A 50 -20.32 18.56 -4.04
C ASP A 50 -19.18 17.57 -3.75
N VAL A 51 -19.35 16.36 -4.25
CA VAL A 51 -18.34 15.29 -4.24
C VAL A 51 -18.00 14.99 -5.68
N ASP A 52 -16.75 15.27 -6.08
CA ASP A 52 -16.31 14.96 -7.44
C ASP A 52 -16.35 13.45 -7.68
N PRO A 53 -17.09 12.97 -8.71
CA PRO A 53 -17.27 11.54 -8.95
C PRO A 53 -15.97 10.81 -9.30
N ARG A 54 -14.90 11.53 -9.67
CA ARG A 54 -13.57 10.94 -9.94
C ARG A 54 -12.94 10.31 -8.69
N PHE A 55 -13.33 10.75 -7.49
CA PHE A 55 -12.97 10.06 -6.23
C PHE A 55 -13.66 8.70 -6.06
N LYS A 56 -14.66 8.38 -6.90
CA LYS A 56 -15.46 7.13 -6.82
C LYS A 56 -16.15 6.94 -5.46
N LEU A 57 -16.46 8.04 -4.79
CA LEU A 57 -17.26 8.08 -3.58
C LEU A 57 -18.60 8.74 -3.86
N SER A 58 -19.66 8.16 -3.33
CA SER A 58 -20.99 8.80 -3.27
C SER A 58 -21.05 9.81 -2.12
N ILE A 59 -21.97 10.77 -2.22
CA ILE A 59 -22.28 11.71 -1.13
C ILE A 59 -22.58 10.96 0.18
N GLU A 60 -23.29 9.84 0.08
CA GLU A 60 -23.65 9.02 1.24
C GLU A 60 -22.43 8.36 1.89
N GLN A 61 -21.48 7.86 1.09
CA GLN A 61 -20.22 7.33 1.64
C GLN A 61 -19.41 8.44 2.32
N VAL A 62 -19.31 9.63 1.71
CA VAL A 62 -18.61 10.78 2.33
C VAL A 62 -19.31 11.19 3.63
N ARG A 63 -20.65 11.16 3.68
CA ARG A 63 -21.42 11.40 4.91
C ARG A 63 -21.03 10.39 5.99
N GLN A 64 -21.04 9.11 5.69
CA GLN A 64 -20.69 8.05 6.65
C GLN A 64 -19.25 8.20 7.17
N ILE A 65 -18.29 8.48 6.29
CA ILE A 65 -16.89 8.70 6.67
C ILE A 65 -16.76 9.96 7.55
N SER A 66 -17.51 11.02 7.23
CA SER A 66 -17.55 12.26 8.03
C SER A 66 -18.17 12.03 9.41
N GLU A 67 -19.20 11.18 9.52
CA GLU A 67 -19.79 10.78 10.79
C GLU A 67 -18.80 9.98 11.64
N GLN A 68 -18.04 9.06 11.03
CA GLN A 68 -16.95 8.35 11.71
C GLN A 68 -15.83 9.32 12.15
N ALA A 69 -15.51 10.33 11.35
CA ALA A 69 -14.55 11.37 11.72
C ALA A 69 -15.03 12.20 12.93
N ALA A 70 -16.32 12.56 12.96
CA ALA A 70 -16.95 13.19 14.11
C ALA A 70 -16.95 12.29 15.36
N MET A 71 -17.12 10.97 15.19
CA MET A 71 -17.06 10.01 16.31
C MET A 71 -15.70 10.00 17.01
N ILE A 72 -14.59 10.32 16.34
CA ILE A 72 -13.27 10.42 17.00
C ILE A 72 -13.31 11.47 18.13
N TRP A 73 -13.94 12.61 17.87
CA TRP A 73 -14.15 13.65 18.87
C TRP A 73 -15.13 13.22 19.96
N ASN A 74 -16.20 12.52 19.59
CA ASN A 74 -17.21 12.08 20.53
C ASN A 74 -16.67 11.01 21.50
N ASP A 75 -15.96 10.01 20.99
CA ASP A 75 -15.38 8.92 21.77
C ASP A 75 -14.30 9.43 22.73
N GLY A 76 -13.47 10.37 22.29
CA GLY A 76 -12.40 10.93 23.10
C GLY A 76 -12.88 11.84 24.23
N THR A 77 -14.10 12.38 24.15
CA THR A 77 -14.62 13.39 25.08
C THR A 77 -15.87 12.95 25.85
N GLY A 78 -16.56 11.90 25.38
CA GLY A 78 -17.87 11.49 25.89
C GLY A 78 -19.01 12.46 25.55
N GLN A 79 -18.76 13.48 24.72
CA GLN A 79 -19.74 14.50 24.33
C GLN A 79 -19.89 14.56 22.81
N GLN A 80 -21.11 14.76 22.33
CA GLN A 80 -21.38 14.85 20.90
C GLN A 80 -21.13 16.28 20.41
N TYR A 81 -19.92 16.63 20.00
CA TYR A 81 -19.57 17.99 19.56
C TYR A 81 -19.97 18.30 18.12
N ILE A 82 -20.04 17.28 17.26
CA ILE A 82 -20.20 17.44 15.82
C ILE A 82 -21.39 16.58 15.35
N VAL A 83 -22.28 17.17 14.56
CA VAL A 83 -23.52 16.52 14.10
C VAL A 83 -23.76 16.82 12.62
N TYR A 84 -24.18 15.80 11.87
CA TYR A 84 -24.64 15.98 10.50
C TYR A 84 -25.99 16.68 10.47
N ASP A 85 -26.12 17.69 9.62
CA ASP A 85 -27.36 18.43 9.38
C ASP A 85 -27.39 18.89 7.92
N PRO A 86 -28.34 18.42 7.09
CA PRO A 86 -28.40 18.78 5.67
C PRO A 86 -28.59 20.30 5.43
N ASN A 87 -29.06 21.05 6.43
CA ASN A 87 -29.27 22.50 6.35
C ASN A 87 -28.10 23.32 6.91
N ALA A 88 -27.02 22.68 7.36
CA ALA A 88 -25.85 23.37 7.91
C ALA A 88 -25.16 24.27 6.87
N GLN A 89 -24.50 25.33 7.35
CA GLN A 89 -23.70 26.22 6.50
C GLN A 89 -22.29 25.68 6.28
N LEU A 90 -21.69 25.01 7.29
CA LEU A 90 -20.40 24.34 7.11
C LEU A 90 -20.58 23.20 6.11
N THR A 91 -19.93 23.33 4.97
CA THR A 91 -20.07 22.40 3.85
C THR A 91 -18.74 21.71 3.58
N ILE A 92 -18.78 20.39 3.44
CA ILE A 92 -17.63 19.57 3.05
C ILE A 92 -17.69 19.32 1.55
N HIS A 93 -16.64 19.68 0.83
CA HIS A 93 -16.49 19.45 -0.62
C HIS A 93 -15.28 18.57 -0.90
N LEU A 94 -15.43 17.61 -1.81
CA LEU A 94 -14.31 16.83 -2.35
C LEU A 94 -14.01 17.31 -3.75
N ILE A 95 -12.85 17.94 -3.94
CA ILE A 95 -12.42 18.59 -5.18
C ILE A 95 -11.26 17.79 -5.78
N TYR A 96 -11.51 17.09 -6.88
CA TYR A 96 -10.47 16.30 -7.54
C TYR A 96 -9.63 17.21 -8.43
N ASP A 97 -8.37 17.38 -8.07
CA ASP A 97 -7.40 18.16 -8.85
C ASP A 97 -6.08 17.42 -9.07
N GLU A 98 -5.04 18.15 -9.49
CA GLU A 98 -3.70 17.61 -9.74
C GLU A 98 -3.13 16.83 -8.55
N ARG A 99 -3.49 17.18 -7.31
CA ARG A 99 -2.97 16.50 -6.10
C ARG A 99 -3.46 15.06 -6.00
N GLN A 100 -4.78 14.86 -6.02
CA GLN A 100 -5.34 13.50 -6.04
C GLN A 100 -4.86 12.72 -7.27
N PHE A 101 -4.83 13.37 -8.44
CA PHE A 101 -4.38 12.71 -9.67
C PHE A 101 -2.94 12.21 -9.54
N GLU A 102 -2.00 13.06 -9.11
CA GLU A 102 -0.59 12.67 -8.94
C GLU A 102 -0.42 11.61 -7.85
N SER A 103 -1.18 11.67 -6.75
CA SER A 103 -1.19 10.65 -5.70
C SER A 103 -1.63 9.27 -6.22
N GLU A 104 -2.66 9.25 -7.05
CA GLU A 104 -3.13 8.04 -7.72
C GLU A 104 -2.09 7.48 -8.70
N GLN A 105 -1.45 8.36 -9.49
CA GLN A 105 -0.36 7.96 -10.39
C GLN A 105 0.83 7.40 -9.62
N GLN A 106 1.22 8.04 -8.52
CA GLN A 106 2.31 7.60 -7.66
C GLN A 106 2.03 6.21 -7.09
N ARG A 107 0.83 5.98 -6.55
CA ARG A 107 0.41 4.68 -6.02
C ARG A 107 0.40 3.60 -7.10
N ALA A 108 -0.09 3.91 -8.30
CA ALA A 108 -0.09 2.98 -9.43
C ALA A 108 1.33 2.56 -9.82
N HIS A 109 2.26 3.51 -9.96
CA HIS A 109 3.67 3.21 -10.26
C HIS A 109 4.34 2.41 -9.15
N LEU A 110 4.08 2.75 -7.88
CA LEU A 110 4.62 2.01 -6.75
C LEU A 110 4.14 0.55 -6.74
N ASN A 111 2.86 0.31 -7.05
CA ASN A 111 2.32 -1.04 -7.16
C ASN A 111 2.97 -1.83 -8.30
N GLN A 112 3.20 -1.19 -9.45
CA GLN A 112 3.92 -1.82 -10.56
C GLN A 112 5.36 -2.18 -10.19
N LEU A 113 6.08 -1.30 -9.49
CA LEU A 113 7.43 -1.59 -8.98
C LEU A 113 7.44 -2.80 -8.04
N LYS A 114 6.46 -2.89 -7.13
CA LYS A 114 6.32 -4.05 -6.23
C LYS A 114 6.03 -5.34 -6.99
N MET A 115 5.17 -5.31 -8.00
CA MET A 115 4.88 -6.46 -8.84
C MET A 115 6.13 -6.94 -9.59
N ASN A 116 6.86 -6.02 -10.22
CA ASN A 116 8.10 -6.36 -10.93
C ASN A 116 9.19 -6.90 -9.97
N GLN A 117 9.28 -6.34 -8.75
CA GLN A 117 10.19 -6.86 -7.72
C GLN A 117 9.82 -8.29 -7.33
N GLN A 118 8.52 -8.59 -7.17
CA GLN A 118 8.06 -9.94 -6.86
C GLN A 118 8.37 -10.92 -8.00
N GLU A 119 8.20 -10.50 -9.25
CA GLU A 119 8.58 -11.31 -10.42
C GLU A 119 10.08 -11.64 -10.41
N TRP A 120 10.92 -10.64 -10.12
CA TRP A 120 12.36 -10.84 -9.99
C TRP A 120 12.72 -11.85 -8.89
N ILE A 121 12.09 -11.73 -7.72
CA ILE A 121 12.30 -12.67 -6.59
C ILE A 121 11.94 -14.10 -7.02
N ASN A 122 10.79 -14.28 -7.67
CA ASN A 122 10.32 -15.59 -8.12
C ASN A 122 11.29 -16.22 -9.15
N LYS A 123 11.74 -15.45 -10.14
CA LYS A 123 12.71 -15.91 -11.14
C LYS A 123 14.07 -16.23 -10.52
N LYS A 124 14.52 -15.44 -9.54
CA LYS A 124 15.76 -15.71 -8.82
C LYS A 124 15.68 -17.02 -8.04
N GLN A 125 14.55 -17.29 -7.39
CA GLN A 125 14.33 -18.55 -6.68
C GLN A 125 14.33 -19.78 -7.63
N GLU A 126 13.69 -19.67 -8.80
CA GLU A 126 13.71 -20.73 -9.82
C GLU A 126 15.14 -21.02 -10.30
N LEU A 127 15.93 -19.96 -10.50
CA LEU A 127 17.32 -20.05 -10.91
C LEU A 127 18.18 -20.73 -9.84
N ASP A 128 18.01 -20.37 -8.56
CA ASP A 128 18.71 -21.02 -7.44
C ASP A 128 18.42 -22.51 -7.36
N GLN A 129 17.17 -22.92 -7.59
CA GLN A 129 16.79 -24.34 -7.64
C GLN A 129 17.46 -25.07 -8.82
N MET A 130 17.50 -24.42 -9.98
CA MET A 130 18.13 -24.98 -11.18
C MET A 130 19.64 -25.15 -10.99
N GLU A 131 20.31 -24.17 -10.37
CA GLU A 131 21.74 -24.24 -10.03
C GLU A 131 22.04 -25.41 -9.09
N GLN A 132 21.22 -25.62 -8.05
CA GLN A 132 21.35 -26.76 -7.14
C GLN A 132 21.19 -28.11 -7.86
N GLN A 133 20.16 -28.22 -8.72
CA GLN A 133 19.93 -29.43 -9.49
C GLN A 133 21.09 -29.73 -10.46
N LEU A 134 21.65 -28.70 -11.09
CA LEU A 134 22.81 -28.83 -11.96
C LEU A 134 24.06 -29.26 -11.20
N ALA A 135 24.31 -28.70 -10.01
CA ALA A 135 25.41 -29.12 -9.17
C ALA A 135 25.31 -30.62 -8.80
N PHE A 136 24.11 -31.08 -8.43
CA PHE A 136 23.84 -32.49 -8.16
C PHE A 136 24.03 -33.38 -9.41
N ASN A 137 23.45 -32.98 -10.54
CA ASN A 137 23.56 -33.73 -11.80
C ASN A 137 25.01 -33.86 -12.25
N LYS A 138 25.81 -32.79 -12.11
CA LYS A 138 27.24 -32.81 -12.42
C LYS A 138 27.97 -33.86 -11.60
N GLN A 139 27.76 -33.89 -10.29
CA GLN A 139 28.37 -34.90 -9.41
C GLN A 139 27.94 -36.32 -9.80
N SER A 140 26.67 -36.53 -10.14
CA SER A 140 26.17 -37.84 -10.60
C SER A 140 26.84 -38.28 -11.91
N LEU A 141 26.98 -37.38 -12.87
CA LEU A 141 27.66 -37.66 -14.14
C LEU A 141 29.15 -37.99 -13.94
N ASP A 142 29.83 -37.24 -13.06
CA ASP A 142 31.23 -37.49 -12.73
C ASP A 142 31.43 -38.90 -12.13
N LEU A 143 30.53 -39.33 -11.23
CA LEU A 143 30.55 -40.68 -10.66
C LEU A 143 30.29 -41.75 -11.73
N LYS A 144 29.25 -41.59 -12.56
CA LYS A 144 28.94 -42.55 -13.65
C LYS A 144 30.09 -42.67 -14.64
N LYS A 145 30.77 -41.56 -14.94
CA LYS A 145 31.95 -41.55 -15.81
C LYS A 145 33.11 -42.33 -15.18
N GLN A 146 33.37 -42.15 -13.89
CA GLN A 146 34.41 -42.90 -13.18
C GLN A 146 34.10 -44.40 -13.16
N GLU A 147 32.86 -44.78 -12.84
CA GLU A 147 32.42 -46.18 -12.82
C GLU A 147 32.55 -46.83 -14.19
N LEU A 148 32.08 -46.16 -15.26
CA LEU A 148 32.17 -46.67 -16.62
C LEU A 148 33.63 -46.83 -17.08
N ASN A 149 34.50 -45.88 -16.74
CA ASN A 149 35.93 -46.02 -17.04
C ASN A 149 36.54 -47.25 -16.36
N GLN A 150 36.21 -47.49 -15.08
CA GLN A 150 36.65 -48.70 -14.37
C GLN A 150 36.14 -49.98 -15.02
N GLN A 151 34.87 -50.01 -15.47
CA GLN A 151 34.30 -51.16 -16.17
C GLN A 151 35.02 -51.42 -17.52
N ILE A 152 35.33 -50.36 -18.26
CA ILE A 152 36.09 -50.45 -19.53
C ILE A 152 37.52 -50.95 -19.27
N ASP A 153 38.21 -50.45 -18.23
CA ASP A 153 39.56 -50.88 -17.88
C ASP A 153 39.59 -52.36 -17.46
N ASN A 154 38.61 -52.78 -16.65
CA ASN A 154 38.45 -54.18 -16.26
C ASN A 154 38.19 -55.09 -17.46
N TYR A 155 37.30 -54.68 -18.37
CA TYR A 155 37.05 -55.40 -19.62
C TYR A 155 38.32 -55.53 -20.46
N ASN A 156 39.06 -54.43 -20.66
CA ASN A 156 40.30 -54.43 -21.43
C ASN A 156 41.36 -55.37 -20.82
N HIS A 157 41.46 -55.39 -19.49
CA HIS A 157 42.36 -56.31 -18.77
C HIS A 157 41.95 -57.78 -18.95
N GLN A 158 40.66 -58.10 -18.84
CA GLN A 158 40.16 -59.47 -19.06
C GLN A 158 40.41 -59.96 -20.49
N VAL A 159 40.13 -59.10 -21.49
CA VAL A 159 40.41 -59.42 -22.90
C VAL A 159 41.90 -59.65 -23.14
N LEU A 160 42.78 -58.87 -22.51
CA LEU A 160 44.23 -59.04 -22.63
C LEU A 160 44.71 -60.40 -22.09
N LEU A 161 44.23 -60.81 -20.92
CA LEU A 161 44.57 -62.11 -20.31
C LEU A 161 44.08 -63.29 -21.17
N ALA A 162 42.92 -63.16 -21.80
CA ALA A 162 42.32 -64.22 -22.60
C ALA A 162 42.98 -64.42 -23.99
N LYS A 163 43.78 -63.46 -24.49
CA LYS A 163 44.33 -63.47 -25.87
C LYS A 163 45.12 -64.72 -26.27
N GLN A 164 45.69 -65.45 -25.33
CA GLN A 164 46.54 -66.61 -25.63
C GLN A 164 45.78 -67.95 -25.70
N ASN A 165 44.62 -68.09 -25.03
CA ASN A 165 43.88 -69.37 -24.91
C ASN A 165 42.34 -69.20 -25.01
N ALA A 166 41.83 -68.17 -25.68
CA ALA A 166 40.38 -67.88 -25.72
C ALA A 166 39.56 -68.98 -26.41
N THR A 167 38.58 -69.52 -25.69
CA THR A 167 37.57 -70.45 -26.20
C THR A 167 36.46 -69.71 -26.98
N ASP A 168 35.61 -70.45 -27.70
CA ASP A 168 34.42 -69.87 -28.36
C ASP A 168 33.44 -69.26 -27.36
N HIS A 169 33.35 -69.82 -26.16
CA HIS A 169 32.52 -69.28 -25.08
C HIS A 169 33.05 -67.93 -24.59
N ASP A 170 34.37 -67.79 -24.43
CA ASP A 170 35.01 -66.53 -24.04
C ASP A 170 34.78 -65.44 -25.10
N ARG A 171 34.83 -65.80 -26.40
CA ARG A 171 34.55 -64.87 -27.51
C ARG A 171 33.13 -64.31 -27.45
N GLN A 172 32.13 -65.17 -27.22
CA GLN A 172 30.73 -64.75 -27.11
C GLN A 172 30.49 -63.86 -25.87
N TYR A 173 31.07 -64.24 -24.73
CA TYR A 173 31.01 -63.44 -23.50
C TYR A 173 31.60 -62.03 -23.70
N PHE A 174 32.79 -61.92 -24.28
CA PHE A 174 33.41 -60.60 -24.51
C PHE A 174 32.67 -59.76 -25.54
N GLN A 175 32.04 -60.38 -26.55
CA GLN A 175 31.21 -59.66 -27.51
C GLN A 175 29.95 -59.08 -26.86
N GLN A 176 29.30 -59.83 -25.97
CA GLN A 176 28.14 -59.34 -25.23
C GLN A 176 28.53 -58.20 -24.27
N GLN A 177 29.61 -58.37 -23.49
CA GLN A 177 30.10 -57.33 -22.59
C GLN A 177 30.52 -56.05 -23.35
N GLN A 178 31.13 -56.18 -24.53
CA GLN A 178 31.43 -55.04 -25.38
C GLN A 178 30.17 -54.29 -25.80
N TYR A 179 29.10 -55.01 -26.17
CA TYR A 179 27.83 -54.40 -26.55
C TYR A 179 27.19 -53.67 -25.35
N GLU A 180 27.20 -54.27 -24.16
CA GLU A 180 26.68 -53.64 -22.94
C GLU A 180 27.43 -52.36 -22.59
N LEU A 181 28.77 -52.38 -22.64
CA LEU A 181 29.60 -51.19 -22.42
C LEU A 181 29.31 -50.09 -23.46
N GLN A 182 29.11 -50.47 -24.74
CA GLN A 182 28.72 -49.50 -25.77
C GLN A 182 27.38 -48.84 -25.46
N GLN A 183 26.38 -49.60 -25.00
CA GLN A 183 25.08 -49.04 -24.59
C GLN A 183 25.23 -48.08 -23.41
N LEU A 184 26.04 -48.42 -22.41
CA LEU A 184 26.32 -47.55 -21.27
C LEU A 184 27.02 -46.25 -21.68
N VAL A 185 28.00 -46.32 -22.59
CA VAL A 185 28.65 -45.14 -23.17
C VAL A 185 27.64 -44.24 -23.87
N GLN A 186 26.75 -44.81 -24.69
CA GLN A 186 25.73 -44.01 -25.40
C GLN A 186 24.74 -43.38 -24.43
N LYS A 187 24.29 -44.12 -23.41
CA LYS A 187 23.41 -43.59 -22.37
C LYS A 187 24.07 -42.41 -21.64
N LEU A 188 25.32 -42.56 -21.22
CA LEU A 188 26.06 -41.49 -20.53
C LEU A 188 26.24 -40.25 -21.43
N ARG A 189 26.48 -40.44 -22.73
CA ARG A 189 26.54 -39.32 -23.70
C ARG A 189 25.23 -38.54 -23.75
N LEU A 190 24.09 -39.23 -23.84
CA LEU A 190 22.78 -38.57 -23.84
C LEU A 190 22.52 -37.79 -22.54
N GLU A 191 22.93 -38.33 -21.39
CA GLU A 191 22.79 -37.63 -20.11
C GLU A 191 23.70 -36.38 -20.03
N ILE A 192 24.92 -36.45 -20.59
CA ILE A 192 25.84 -35.30 -20.70
C ILE A 192 25.26 -34.23 -21.65
N ASP A 193 24.70 -34.64 -22.79
CA ASP A 193 24.08 -33.71 -23.75
C ASP A 193 22.89 -32.98 -23.12
N ASN A 194 22.03 -33.71 -22.39
CA ASN A 194 20.93 -33.12 -21.62
C ASN A 194 21.43 -32.16 -20.53
N PHE A 195 22.50 -32.52 -19.82
CA PHE A 195 23.12 -31.61 -18.85
C PHE A 195 23.63 -30.32 -19.50
N ASN A 196 24.30 -30.42 -20.65
CA ASN A 196 24.77 -29.26 -21.41
C ASN A 196 23.61 -28.38 -21.89
N GLN A 197 22.48 -28.97 -22.30
CA GLN A 197 21.27 -28.23 -22.66
C GLN A 197 20.72 -27.45 -21.46
N ASN A 198 20.67 -28.06 -20.27
CA ASN A 198 20.23 -27.38 -19.05
C ASN A 198 21.16 -26.23 -18.64
N ILE A 199 22.47 -26.33 -18.87
CA ILE A 199 23.41 -25.22 -18.66
C ILE A 199 23.10 -24.05 -19.61
N VAL A 200 22.77 -24.32 -20.87
CA VAL A 200 22.37 -23.29 -21.83
C VAL A 200 21.07 -22.62 -21.39
N GLU A 201 20.10 -23.38 -20.89
CA GLU A 201 18.86 -22.82 -20.35
C GLU A 201 19.10 -21.97 -19.10
N LEU A 202 19.95 -22.42 -18.17
CA LEU A 202 20.35 -21.64 -16.99
C LEU A 202 20.92 -20.28 -17.41
N ASN A 203 21.85 -20.25 -18.36
CA ASN A 203 22.44 -19.01 -18.85
C ASN A 203 21.38 -18.06 -19.44
N ARG A 204 20.42 -18.57 -20.20
CA ARG A 204 19.29 -17.75 -20.71
C ARG A 204 18.44 -17.17 -19.58
N LYS A 205 18.20 -17.94 -18.51
CA LYS A 205 17.47 -17.45 -17.34
C LYS A 205 18.25 -16.39 -16.58
N ILE A 206 19.58 -16.54 -16.45
CA ILE A 206 20.48 -15.51 -15.90
C ILE A 206 20.37 -14.22 -16.70
N ASP A 207 20.46 -14.29 -18.03
CA ASP A 207 20.36 -13.12 -18.91
C ASP A 207 18.99 -12.43 -18.79
N SER A 208 17.91 -13.22 -18.70
CA SER A 208 16.56 -12.70 -18.47
C SER A 208 16.44 -12.00 -17.11
N LEU A 209 17.03 -12.55 -16.06
CA LEU A 209 17.00 -11.96 -14.71
C LEU A 209 17.80 -10.67 -14.66
N ASN A 210 18.98 -10.63 -15.29
CA ASN A 210 19.80 -9.43 -15.41
C ASN A 210 19.06 -8.32 -16.18
N SER A 211 18.34 -8.68 -17.23
CA SER A 211 17.53 -7.72 -18.00
C SER A 211 16.40 -7.13 -17.15
N LEU A 212 15.73 -7.96 -16.35
CA LEU A 212 14.68 -7.52 -15.42
C LEU A 212 15.23 -6.61 -14.31
N ASP A 213 16.44 -6.92 -13.80
CA ASP A 213 17.14 -6.09 -12.81
C ASP A 213 17.43 -4.68 -13.36
N GLN A 214 17.94 -4.59 -14.59
CA GLN A 214 18.18 -3.30 -15.26
C GLN A 214 16.88 -2.50 -15.49
N GLN A 215 15.79 -3.18 -15.84
CA GLN A 215 14.47 -2.55 -15.98
C GLN A 215 13.93 -2.05 -14.65
N LEU A 216 14.12 -2.81 -13.56
CA LEU A 216 13.76 -2.40 -12.21
C LEU A 216 14.55 -1.17 -11.77
N ASP A 217 15.87 -1.16 -11.92
CA ASP A 217 16.72 -0.02 -11.58
C ASP A 217 16.30 1.25 -12.36
N SER A 218 16.05 1.10 -13.66
CA SER A 218 15.56 2.19 -14.50
C SER A 218 14.18 2.70 -14.05
N SER A 219 13.26 1.80 -13.70
CA SER A 219 11.92 2.15 -13.22
C SER A 219 11.96 2.87 -11.88
N VAL A 220 12.85 2.44 -10.97
CA VAL A 220 13.08 3.10 -9.68
C VAL A 220 13.67 4.50 -9.87
N LYS A 221 14.62 4.66 -10.80
CA LYS A 221 15.19 5.99 -11.14
C LYS A 221 14.11 6.93 -11.68
N LEU A 222 13.29 6.47 -12.61
CA LEU A 222 12.18 7.26 -13.17
C LEU A 222 11.14 7.62 -12.11
N TYR A 223 10.79 6.69 -11.22
CA TYR A 223 9.88 6.94 -10.11
C TYR A 223 10.41 8.05 -9.19
N ARG A 224 11.69 7.97 -8.78
CA ARG A 224 12.32 8.99 -7.93
C ARG A 224 12.43 10.35 -8.62
N GLN A 225 12.66 10.38 -9.93
CA GLN A 225 12.73 11.62 -10.69
C GLN A 225 11.37 12.30 -10.80
N ARG A 226 10.31 11.52 -11.08
CA ARG A 226 8.95 12.03 -11.26
C ARG A 226 8.30 12.43 -9.94
N PHE A 227 8.35 11.55 -8.94
CA PHE A 227 7.65 11.72 -7.66
C PHE A 227 8.63 12.23 -6.60
N GLN A 228 8.79 13.54 -6.56
CA GLN A 228 9.52 14.22 -5.50
C GLN A 228 8.58 14.48 -4.32
N PRO A 229 9.04 14.35 -3.06
CA PRO A 229 8.26 14.76 -1.89
C PRO A 229 7.86 16.23 -2.02
N ARG A 230 6.58 16.53 -1.79
CA ARG A 230 6.04 17.89 -1.78
C ARG A 230 5.21 18.09 -0.52
N LEU A 231 5.30 19.27 0.08
CA LEU A 231 4.46 19.69 1.19
C LEU A 231 3.20 20.36 0.63
N PHE A 232 2.03 19.83 0.95
CA PHE A 232 0.75 20.47 0.65
C PHE A 232 -0.32 19.94 1.62
N HIS A 233 -1.41 20.69 1.75
CA HIS A 233 -2.52 20.32 2.62
C HIS A 233 -3.51 19.40 1.87
N LYS A 234 -3.79 18.23 2.45
CA LYS A 234 -4.76 17.26 1.95
C LYS A 234 -6.20 17.77 2.10
N GLY A 235 -6.48 18.39 3.25
CA GLY A 235 -7.71 19.10 3.58
C GLY A 235 -7.43 20.58 3.84
N LEU A 236 -8.48 21.41 3.78
CA LEU A 236 -8.42 22.80 4.18
C LEU A 236 -9.77 23.28 4.70
N PHE A 237 -9.81 23.70 5.95
CA PHE A 237 -10.85 24.54 6.50
C PHE A 237 -10.52 26.03 6.27
N ASN A 238 -11.31 26.70 5.42
CA ASN A 238 -11.08 28.12 5.07
C ASN A 238 -11.86 29.12 5.95
N GLY A 239 -12.41 28.67 7.08
CA GLY A 239 -13.27 29.47 7.95
C GLY A 239 -14.76 29.45 7.59
N LYS A 240 -15.14 28.82 6.46
CA LYS A 240 -16.53 28.65 6.02
C LYS A 240 -16.86 27.21 5.59
N GLN A 241 -15.92 26.56 4.92
CA GLN A 241 -16.08 25.25 4.29
C GLN A 241 -14.85 24.39 4.56
N ILE A 242 -15.04 23.08 4.46
CA ILE A 242 -13.95 22.11 4.45
C ILE A 242 -13.78 21.63 3.01
N LEU A 243 -12.57 21.77 2.48
CA LEU A 243 -12.21 21.38 1.13
C LEU A 243 -11.22 20.22 1.21
N ILE A 244 -11.57 19.06 0.66
CA ILE A 244 -10.70 17.90 0.58
C ILE A 244 -10.19 17.76 -0.84
N TYR A 245 -8.87 17.65 -0.98
CA TYR A 245 -8.19 17.62 -2.26
C TYR A 245 -7.47 16.31 -2.54
N GLU A 246 -7.01 15.61 -1.51
CA GLU A 246 -6.32 14.32 -1.65
C GLU A 246 -6.59 13.41 -0.46
N PHE A 247 -6.68 12.11 -0.72
CA PHE A 247 -6.53 11.06 0.28
C PHE A 247 -6.06 9.76 -0.37
N GLN A 248 -5.35 8.94 0.42
CA GLN A 248 -4.79 7.67 -0.03
C GLN A 248 -5.69 6.46 0.28
N SER A 249 -6.59 6.61 1.26
CA SER A 249 -7.55 5.58 1.68
C SER A 249 -8.76 6.21 2.40
N GLU A 250 -9.79 5.43 2.65
CA GLU A 250 -10.96 5.86 3.45
C GLU A 250 -10.55 6.30 4.87
N ASN A 251 -9.61 5.58 5.48
CA ASN A 251 -9.08 5.90 6.80
C ASN A 251 -8.26 7.21 6.81
N ASP A 252 -7.50 7.48 5.76
CA ASP A 252 -6.80 8.76 5.56
C ASP A 252 -7.81 9.91 5.42
N LEU A 253 -8.88 9.71 4.64
CA LEU A 253 -9.96 10.69 4.51
C LEU A 253 -10.66 10.95 5.85
N ARG A 254 -10.97 9.89 6.61
CA ARG A 254 -11.60 9.97 7.94
C ARG A 254 -10.77 10.82 8.90
N LEU A 255 -9.46 10.60 8.98
CA LEU A 255 -8.59 11.40 9.86
C LEU A 255 -8.38 12.83 9.37
N THR A 256 -8.25 13.01 8.05
CA THR A 256 -8.18 14.36 7.47
C THR A 256 -9.44 15.16 7.83
N LEU A 257 -10.63 14.57 7.67
CA LEU A 257 -11.90 15.21 8.06
C LEU A 257 -11.98 15.50 9.56
N ALA A 258 -11.49 14.60 10.41
CA ALA A 258 -11.49 14.81 11.85
C ALA A 258 -10.56 15.98 12.26
N HIS A 259 -9.41 16.12 11.60
CA HIS A 259 -8.51 17.26 11.76
C HIS A 259 -9.19 18.57 11.34
N GLU A 260 -9.81 18.61 10.15
CA GLU A 260 -10.51 19.80 9.67
C GLU A 260 -11.72 20.17 10.55
N PHE A 261 -12.40 19.19 11.15
CA PHE A 261 -13.41 19.45 12.16
C PHE A 261 -12.82 20.11 13.42
N GLY A 262 -11.61 19.73 13.84
CA GLY A 262 -10.90 20.43 14.91
C GLY A 262 -10.72 21.91 14.59
N HIS A 263 -10.28 22.25 13.37
CA HIS A 263 -10.23 23.65 12.95
C HIS A 263 -11.61 24.33 12.92
N ALA A 264 -12.66 23.63 12.50
CA ALA A 264 -14.03 24.15 12.52
C ALA A 264 -14.58 24.36 13.95
N LEU A 265 -14.09 23.59 14.93
CA LEU A 265 -14.30 23.81 16.36
C LEU A 265 -13.44 24.94 16.94
N GLY A 266 -12.51 25.50 16.17
CA GLY A 266 -11.64 26.61 16.56
C GLY A 266 -10.25 26.20 17.04
N LEU A 267 -9.88 24.92 16.89
CA LEU A 267 -8.58 24.42 17.34
C LEU A 267 -7.46 24.84 16.37
N ALA A 268 -6.35 25.30 16.95
CA ALA A 268 -5.10 25.48 16.22
C ALA A 268 -4.33 24.16 16.12
N HIS A 269 -3.24 24.15 15.36
CA HIS A 269 -2.35 23.00 15.32
C HIS A 269 -1.63 22.76 16.67
N HIS A 270 -1.33 21.50 16.96
CA HIS A 270 -0.45 21.08 18.05
C HIS A 270 0.91 20.61 17.49
N ASN A 271 1.96 20.61 18.32
CA ASN A 271 3.31 20.17 17.93
C ASN A 271 3.60 18.68 18.21
N ASP A 272 2.64 17.95 18.78
CA ASP A 272 2.79 16.52 19.09
C ASP A 272 2.54 15.71 17.82
N PRO A 273 3.54 14.98 17.30
CA PRO A 273 3.44 14.25 16.02
C PRO A 273 2.41 13.12 16.02
N GLN A 274 1.93 12.69 17.20
CA GLN A 274 0.90 11.65 17.32
C GLN A 274 -0.51 12.24 17.52
N ALA A 275 -0.63 13.54 17.77
CA ALA A 275 -1.91 14.22 17.97
C ALA A 275 -2.68 14.35 16.64
N LEU A 276 -4.00 14.42 16.72
CA LEU A 276 -4.85 14.63 15.56
C LEU A 276 -4.59 16.00 14.94
N MET A 277 -4.42 17.04 15.78
CA MET A 277 -4.19 18.42 15.34
C MET A 277 -2.73 18.69 14.93
N TYR A 278 -1.90 17.67 14.72
CA TYR A 278 -0.56 17.85 14.17
C TYR A 278 -0.65 18.25 12.67
N PRO A 279 0.11 19.24 12.18
CA PRO A 279 -0.03 19.75 10.81
C PRO A 279 0.30 18.75 9.70
N LEU A 280 1.05 17.69 10.00
CA LEU A 280 1.53 16.72 9.03
C LEU A 280 1.07 15.32 9.44
N MET A 281 0.25 14.67 8.62
CA MET A 281 -0.09 13.28 8.90
C MET A 281 1.16 12.40 8.79
N GLN A 282 1.56 11.76 9.88
CA GLN A 282 2.81 11.03 10.00
C GLN A 282 2.64 9.78 10.89
N ASP A 283 2.61 9.97 12.21
CA ASP A 283 2.67 8.87 13.18
C ASP A 283 1.28 8.49 13.74
N GLN A 284 0.21 9.04 13.19
CA GLN A 284 -1.16 8.71 13.57
C GLN A 284 -1.55 7.31 13.07
N ASP A 285 -2.17 6.51 13.94
CA ASP A 285 -2.74 5.22 13.55
C ASP A 285 -3.99 5.44 12.68
N LEU A 286 -3.88 5.19 11.39
CA LEU A 286 -5.01 5.36 10.46
C LEU A 286 -6.20 4.45 10.77
N ASN A 287 -6.00 3.31 11.45
CA ASN A 287 -7.02 2.29 11.65
C ASN A 287 -7.78 2.46 12.97
N ASP A 288 -7.07 2.62 14.09
CA ASP A 288 -7.67 2.77 15.44
C ASP A 288 -7.17 4.03 16.16
N PHE A 289 -7.28 5.17 15.46
CA PHE A 289 -6.93 6.45 16.06
C PHE A 289 -7.79 6.78 17.28
N ARG A 290 -7.14 7.23 18.34
CA ARG A 290 -7.75 7.82 19.53
C ARG A 290 -7.14 9.19 19.78
N LEU A 291 -7.97 10.16 20.18
CA LEU A 291 -7.50 11.49 20.57
C LEU A 291 -6.37 11.37 21.59
N LYS A 292 -5.32 12.19 21.41
CA LYS A 292 -4.20 12.28 22.34
C LYS A 292 -4.51 13.32 23.42
N PRO A 293 -3.81 13.29 24.57
CA PRO A 293 -3.95 14.33 25.58
C PRO A 293 -3.80 15.75 25.03
N ALA A 294 -2.90 15.94 24.06
CA ALA A 294 -2.72 17.19 23.33
C ALA A 294 -3.99 17.69 22.60
N ASP A 295 -4.75 16.79 21.98
CA ASP A 295 -6.00 17.16 21.29
C ASP A 295 -7.09 17.57 22.30
N LEU A 296 -7.14 16.88 23.43
CA LEU A 296 -8.08 17.17 24.52
C LEU A 296 -7.77 18.49 25.22
N GLU A 297 -6.49 18.79 25.42
CA GLU A 297 -6.03 20.07 25.98
C GLU A 297 -6.41 21.24 25.08
N LEU A 298 -6.19 21.11 23.77
CA LEU A 298 -6.65 22.10 22.79
C LEU A 298 -8.17 22.30 22.86
N LEU A 299 -8.93 21.20 22.92
CA LEU A 299 -10.39 21.30 22.98
C LEU A 299 -10.87 22.02 24.26
N GLN A 300 -10.27 21.74 25.41
CA GLN A 300 -10.58 22.45 26.66
C GLN A 300 -10.26 23.94 26.61
N SER A 301 -9.32 24.37 25.75
CA SER A 301 -8.97 25.79 25.62
C SER A 301 -10.00 26.63 24.85
N VAL A 302 -10.93 25.98 24.14
CA VAL A 302 -11.93 26.64 23.28
C VAL A 302 -13.39 26.35 23.66
N GLN A 303 -13.62 25.56 24.72
CA GLN A 303 -14.94 25.27 25.29
C GLN A 303 -15.17 26.09 26.55
#